data_AF-A0A024UQX0-F1
#
_entry.id   AF-A0A024UQX0-F1
#
_cell.length_a   1.000
_cell.length_b   1.000
_cell.length_c   1.000
_cell.angle_alpha   90.00
_cell.angle_beta   90.00
_cell.angle_gamma   90.00
#
_symmetry.space_group_name_H-M   'P 1'
#
loop_
_entity.id
_entity.type
_entity.pdbx_description
1 polymer ?
#
loop_
_entity_poly.entity_id
_entity_poly.type
_entity_poly.pdbx_seq_one_letter_code
_entity_poly.pdbx_strand_id
1 'polypeptide(L)'
;MQRGSIRMDQNAEFAEDIYLTVKSLLSFQAEFSGMVVAIVLDNAPDHSQTEARMPGHDDCVLLRLSPYSPFTILLRVPSAC
;
A
#
# COMPACT_ATOMS: atom_id res chain seq x y z
N MET A 1 3.64 -12.25 -27.09
CA MET A 1 2.43 -12.76 -26.40
C MET A 1 1.98 -11.68 -25.42
N GLN A 2 0.88 -10.97 -25.70
CA GLN A 2 0.26 -10.02 -24.77
C GLN A 2 -0.64 -10.82 -23.81
N ARG A 3 -0.13 -11.11 -22.61
CA ARG A 3 -0.85 -11.87 -21.58
C ARG A 3 -1.33 -10.86 -20.53
N GLY A 4 -2.61 -10.48 -20.64
CA GLY A 4 -3.36 -9.72 -19.62
C GLY A 4 -2.77 -8.35 -19.28
N SER A 5 -3.26 -7.30 -19.92
CA SER A 5 -2.94 -5.91 -19.56
C SER A 5 -3.40 -5.61 -18.13
N ILE A 6 -2.56 -5.87 -17.14
CA ILE A 6 -2.70 -5.33 -15.79
C ILE A 6 -2.62 -3.81 -15.95
N ARG A 7 -3.75 -3.12 -15.75
CA ARG A 7 -3.80 -1.66 -15.88
C ARG A 7 -3.33 -1.06 -14.57
N MET A 8 -2.05 -0.68 -14.52
CA MET A 8 -1.40 -0.19 -13.30
C MET A 8 -2.08 1.03 -12.67
N ASP A 9 -2.71 1.86 -13.50
CA ASP A 9 -3.52 2.99 -13.01
C ASP A 9 -4.72 2.52 -12.19
N GLN A 10 -5.33 1.39 -12.57
CA GLN A 10 -6.43 0.79 -11.81
C GLN A 10 -5.97 0.23 -10.47
N ASN A 11 -4.74 -0.28 -10.38
CA ASN A 11 -4.20 -0.77 -9.12
C ASN A 11 -3.89 0.39 -8.16
N ALA A 12 -3.39 1.51 -8.66
CA ALA A 12 -3.13 2.71 -7.87
C ALA A 12 -4.44 3.34 -7.39
N GLU A 13 -5.42 3.50 -8.29
CA GLU A 13 -6.76 3.98 -7.98
C GLU A 13 -7.45 3.07 -6.94
N PHE A 14 -7.32 1.75 -7.08
CA PHE A 14 -7.88 0.80 -6.13
C PHE A 14 -7.21 0.86 -4.74
N ALA A 15 -5.89 1.02 -4.68
CA ALA A 15 -5.17 1.19 -3.42
C ALA A 15 -5.55 2.50 -2.71
N GLU A 16 -5.72 3.57 -3.47
CA GLU A 16 -6.21 4.86 -2.98
C GLU A 16 -7.66 4.77 -2.45
N ASP A 17 -8.55 4.10 -3.17
CA ASP A 17 -9.95 3.91 -2.74
C ASP A 17 -10.05 3.11 -1.44
N ILE A 18 -9.22 2.07 -1.28
CA ILE A 18 -9.11 1.32 -0.01
C ILE A 18 -8.62 2.25 1.10
N TYR A 19 -7.56 3.03 0.85
CA TYR A 19 -7.02 3.97 1.83
C TYR A 19 -8.10 4.95 2.32
N LEU A 20 -8.80 5.61 1.39
CA LEU A 20 -9.85 6.58 1.70
C LEU A 20 -11.02 5.92 2.45
N THR A 21 -11.43 4.73 2.02
CA THR A 21 -12.49 3.96 2.67
C THR A 21 -12.11 3.63 4.11
N VAL A 22 -10.91 3.10 4.35
CA VAL A 22 -10.42 2.76 5.69
C VAL A 22 -10.36 4.00 6.58
N LYS A 23 -9.82 5.12 6.07
CA LYS A 23 -9.75 6.39 6.81
C LYS A 23 -11.13 6.97 7.14
N SER A 24 -12.16 6.68 6.34
CA SER A 24 -13.54 7.13 6.58
C SER A 24 -14.30 6.30 7.63
N LEU A 25 -13.84 5.08 7.94
CA LEU A 25 -14.53 4.20 8.88
C LEU A 25 -14.43 4.77 10.30
N LEU A 26 -15.59 4.98 10.93
CA LEU A 26 -15.68 5.49 12.30
C LEU A 26 -14.92 4.62 13.31
N SER A 27 -14.96 3.29 13.15
CA SER A 27 -14.20 2.36 13.99
C SER A 27 -12.69 2.55 13.81
N PHE A 28 -12.23 2.75 12.58
CA PHE A 28 -10.82 3.02 12.32
C PHE A 28 -10.40 4.36 12.93
N GLN A 29 -11.19 5.42 12.76
CA GLN A 29 -10.91 6.71 13.38
C GLN A 29 -10.91 6.66 14.91
N ALA A 30 -11.81 5.88 15.52
CA ALA A 30 -11.89 5.76 16.97
C ALA A 30 -10.69 5.02 17.57
N GLU A 31 -10.20 3.97 16.91
CA GLU A 31 -9.17 3.08 17.46
C GLU A 31 -7.76 3.40 16.96
N PHE A 32 -7.64 3.98 15.77
CA PHE A 32 -6.37 4.17 15.05
C PHE A 32 -6.12 5.63 14.66
N SER A 33 -6.75 6.60 15.35
CA SER A 33 -6.46 8.03 15.16
C SER A 33 -4.96 8.31 15.35
N GLY A 34 -4.37 9.01 14.38
CA GLY A 34 -2.94 9.35 14.40
C GLY A 34 -1.99 8.21 14.02
N MET A 35 -2.51 7.01 13.71
CA MET A 35 -1.70 5.90 13.20
C MET A 35 -1.50 6.02 11.69
N VAL A 36 -0.33 5.56 11.23
CA VAL A 36 0.01 5.47 9.80
C VAL A 36 -0.60 4.21 9.18
N VAL A 37 -1.22 4.35 8.02
CA VAL A 37 -1.72 3.22 7.22
C VAL A 37 -0.58 2.62 6.41
N ALA A 38 -0.36 1.32 6.52
CA ALA A 38 0.62 0.61 5.70
C ALA A 38 -0.09 -0.24 4.63
N ILE A 39 0.14 0.06 3.35
CA ILE A 39 -0.36 -0.74 2.23
C ILE A 39 0.78 -1.60 1.71
N VAL A 40 0.59 -2.92 1.76
CA VAL A 40 1.60 -3.89 1.34
C VAL A 40 1.25 -4.41 -0.05
N LEU A 41 2.12 -4.14 -1.02
CA LEU A 41 2.02 -4.60 -2.40
C LEU A 41 2.83 -5.88 -2.60
N ASP A 42 2.32 -6.76 -3.46
CA ASP A 42 3.07 -7.93 -3.90
C ASP A 42 4.31 -7.54 -4.72
N ASN A 43 5.34 -8.37 -4.70
CA ASN A 43 6.60 -8.07 -5.38
C ASN A 43 6.61 -8.34 -6.88
N ALA A 44 5.48 -8.69 -7.51
CA ALA A 44 5.48 -8.94 -8.94
C ALA A 44 6.05 -7.70 -9.68
N PRO A 45 6.91 -7.91 -10.69
CA PRO A 45 7.57 -6.80 -11.41
C PRO A 45 6.57 -5.78 -11.97
N ASP A 46 5.37 -6.25 -12.31
CA ASP A 46 4.23 -5.46 -12.74
C ASP A 46 3.70 -4.48 -11.65
N HIS A 47 3.83 -4.79 -10.36
CA HIS A 47 3.32 -3.95 -9.24
C HIS A 47 4.28 -2.84 -8.78
N SER A 48 5.54 -2.85 -9.22
CA SER A 48 6.53 -1.81 -8.90
C SER A 48 6.11 -0.40 -9.33
N GLN A 49 5.17 -0.28 -10.27
CA GLN A 49 4.69 1.00 -10.77
C GLN A 49 3.48 1.56 -9.98
N THR A 50 2.80 0.74 -9.19
CA THR A 50 1.68 1.20 -8.34
C THR A 50 2.18 2.20 -7.31
N GLU A 51 3.36 1.98 -6.74
CA GLU A 51 3.99 2.88 -5.76
C GLU A 51 4.26 4.28 -6.32
N ALA A 52 4.65 4.36 -7.59
CA ALA A 52 4.96 5.62 -8.25
C ALA A 52 3.70 6.39 -8.68
N ARG A 53 2.52 5.75 -8.68
CA ARG A 53 1.28 6.30 -9.24
C ARG A 53 0.22 6.61 -8.19
N MET A 54 0.29 6.01 -7.00
CA MET A 54 -0.61 6.35 -5.91
C MET A 54 -0.30 7.76 -5.37
N PRO A 55 -1.31 8.59 -5.11
CA PRO A 55 -1.10 9.88 -4.46
C PRO A 55 -0.42 9.74 -3.11
N GLY A 56 0.50 10.65 -2.81
CA GLY A 56 1.16 10.68 -1.51
C GLY A 56 0.18 11.14 -0.43
N HIS A 57 0.06 10.37 0.65
CA HIS A 57 -0.61 10.78 1.87
C HIS A 57 0.41 10.78 3.02
N ASP A 58 0.40 11.82 3.86
CA ASP A 58 1.38 12.01 4.93
C ASP A 58 1.36 10.88 5.98
N ASP A 59 0.22 10.21 6.11
CA ASP A 59 -0.05 9.11 7.01
C ASP A 59 -0.30 7.78 6.28
N CYS A 60 0.24 7.62 5.06
CA CYS A 60 0.26 6.36 4.33
C CYS A 60 1.68 5.96 3.92
N VAL A 61 2.05 4.70 4.15
CA VAL A 61 3.33 4.12 3.72
C VAL A 61 3.07 2.93 2.81
N LEU A 62 3.71 2.93 1.65
CA LEU A 62 3.67 1.80 0.71
C LEU A 62 4.87 0.89 0.95
N LEU A 63 4.61 -0.41 1.03
CA LEU A 63 5.62 -1.43 1.29
C LEU A 63 5.56 -2.54 0.24
N ARG A 64 6.72 -3.09 -0.14
CA ARG A 64 6.79 -4.29 -1.01
C ARG A 64 7.10 -5.52 -0.21
N LEU A 65 6.41 -6.60 -0.54
CA LEU A 65 6.87 -7.93 -0.19
C LEU A 65 8.22 -8.17 -0.90
N SER A 66 9.17 -8.82 -0.22
CA SER A 66 10.38 -9.32 -0.88
C SER A 66 10.09 -10.70 -1.49
N PRO A 67 10.75 -11.09 -2.60
CA PRO A 67 10.49 -12.38 -3.22
C PRO A 67 10.95 -13.49 -2.26
N TYR A 68 9.98 -14.27 -1.78
CA TYR A 68 10.16 -15.38 -0.83
C TYR A 68 10.75 -15.00 0.54
N SER A 69 9.89 -14.61 1.47
CA SER A 69 10.13 -14.84 2.90
C SER A 69 8.99 -15.71 3.43
N PRO A 70 9.20 -17.01 3.69
CA PRO A 70 8.10 -17.90 4.10
C PRO A 70 7.53 -17.54 5.47
N PHE A 71 8.16 -16.68 6.28
CA PHE A 71 7.67 -16.40 7.63
C PHE A 71 8.11 -15.08 8.29
N THR A 72 8.47 -14.02 7.55
CA THR A 72 8.78 -12.75 8.23
C THR A 72 8.64 -11.53 7.32
N ILE A 73 7.63 -10.70 7.60
CA ILE A 73 7.65 -9.27 7.23
C ILE A 73 8.43 -8.56 8.34
N LEU A 74 9.66 -8.12 8.05
CA LEU A 74 10.38 -7.18 8.92
C LEU A 74 9.95 -5.76 8.52
N LEU A 75 8.95 -5.21 9.21
CA LEU A 75 8.60 -3.80 9.08
C LEU A 75 9.69 -2.96 9.77
N ARG A 76 10.68 -2.47 9.01
CA ARG A 76 11.50 -1.35 9.46
C ARG A 76 10.78 -0.07 9.06
N VAL A 77 9.92 0.44 9.94
CA VAL A 77 9.43 1.81 9.86
C VAL A 77 10.53 2.71 10.43
N PRO A 78 11.22 3.53 9.63
CA PRO A 78 12.09 4.55 10.20
C PRO A 78 11.21 5.55 10.93
N SER A 79 11.36 5.64 12.26
CA SER A 79 10.84 6.76 13.02
C SER A 79 11.51 8.03 12.51
N ALA A 80 10.73 8.93 11.92
CA ALA A 80 11.19 10.29 11.66
C ALA A 80 11.38 10.98 13.02
N CYS A 81 12.58 11.51 13.25
CA CYS A 81 12.89 12.39 14.38
C CYS A 81 12.33 13.80 14.15
#